data_AF-A0A2P5K2Z7-F1
#
_entry.id   AF-A0A2P5K2Z7-F1
#
_cell.length_a   1.000
_cell.length_b   1.000
_cell.length_c   1.000
_cell.angle_alpha   90.00
_cell.angle_beta   90.00
_cell.angle_gamma   90.00
#
_symmetry.space_group_name_H-M   'P 1'
#
loop_
_entity.id
_entity.type
_entity.pdbx_description
1 polymer ?
#
loop_
_entity_poly.entity_id
_entity_poly.type
_entity_poly.pdbx_seq_one_letter_code
_entity_poly.pdbx_strand_id
1 'polypeptide(L)'
;MPSFPAEIYPLFMDFFKLYDRNKKKTHPVELAAFVHFKLVTIHPFSDGNGRISRLMMNFILHRHGYPMLNIPYEKRRGYYNALEKAQIKKDDTLFLQWFFRRYEKEHRRYLK
;
A
#
# COMPACT_ATOMS: atom_id res chain seq x y z
N MET A 1 -1.88 -14.44 -5.42
CA MET A 1 -0.89 -15.55 -5.54
C MET A 1 0.49 -14.92 -5.63
N PRO A 2 1.55 -15.58 -5.13
CA PRO A 2 2.92 -15.08 -5.32
C PRO A 2 3.22 -14.95 -6.82
N SER A 3 3.95 -13.90 -7.20
CA SER A 3 4.51 -13.79 -8.55
C SER A 3 5.51 -14.92 -8.80
N PHE A 4 5.68 -15.35 -10.05
CA PHE A 4 6.69 -16.34 -10.37
C PHE A 4 8.09 -15.78 -10.07
N PRO A 5 9.06 -16.59 -9.61
CA PRO A 5 10.39 -16.11 -9.26
C PRO A 5 11.08 -15.29 -10.37
N ALA A 6 10.88 -15.68 -11.63
CA ALA A 6 11.41 -14.97 -12.80
C ALA A 6 10.80 -13.57 -13.00
N GLU A 7 9.59 -13.32 -12.48
CA GLU A 7 8.88 -12.05 -12.61
C GLU A 7 9.22 -11.07 -11.49
N ILE A 8 9.78 -11.53 -10.37
CA ILE A 8 10.03 -10.68 -9.19
C ILE A 8 10.96 -9.51 -9.54
N TYR A 9 12.07 -9.79 -10.21
CA TYR A 9 13.04 -8.76 -10.57
C TYR A 9 12.47 -7.68 -11.50
N PRO A 10 11.84 -8.01 -12.65
CA PRO A 10 11.26 -6.97 -13.51
C PRO A 10 10.14 -6.19 -12.81
N LEU A 11 9.28 -6.86 -12.03
CA LEU A 11 8.23 -6.18 -11.26
C LEU A 11 8.80 -5.20 -10.23
N PHE A 12 9.90 -5.55 -9.57
CA PHE A 12 10.57 -4.63 -8.66
C PHE A 12 11.23 -3.45 -9.37
N MET A 13 11.85 -3.67 -10.53
CA MET A 13 12.44 -2.59 -11.31
C MET A 13 11.37 -1.57 -11.75
N ASP A 14 10.21 -2.06 -12.18
CA ASP A 14 9.07 -1.20 -12.49
C ASP A 14 8.54 -0.47 -11.25
N PHE A 15 8.43 -1.17 -10.12
CA PHE A 15 8.04 -0.58 -8.84
C PHE A 15 8.98 0.56 -8.43
N PHE A 16 10.30 0.33 -8.41
CA PHE A 16 11.27 1.35 -8.02
C PHE A 16 11.27 2.54 -8.99
N LYS A 17 11.18 2.27 -10.30
CA LYS A 17 11.06 3.32 -11.32
C LYS A 17 9.81 4.17 -11.15
N LEU A 18 8.68 3.57 -10.75
CA LEU A 18 7.45 4.31 -10.43
C LEU A 18 7.58 5.06 -9.11
N TYR A 19 8.16 4.44 -8.08
CA TYR A 19 8.40 5.08 -6.79
C TYR A 19 9.27 6.33 -6.95
N ASP A 20 10.39 6.25 -7.67
CA ASP A 20 11.30 7.38 -7.87
C ASP A 20 10.66 8.53 -8.64
N ARG A 21 9.77 8.22 -9.59
CA ARG A 21 8.99 9.23 -10.33
C ARG A 21 7.98 9.95 -9.45
N ASN A 22 7.38 9.27 -8.47
CA ASN A 22 6.26 9.76 -7.68
C ASN A 22 6.65 10.30 -6.30
N LYS A 23 7.77 9.86 -5.71
CA LYS A 23 8.14 10.13 -4.30
C LYS A 23 8.26 11.62 -3.91
N LYS A 24 8.37 12.52 -4.90
CA LYS A 24 8.41 13.98 -4.71
C LYS A 24 7.16 14.72 -5.23
N LYS A 25 6.29 14.04 -5.98
CA LYS A 25 5.15 14.65 -6.70
C LYS A 25 3.80 14.28 -6.10
N THR A 26 3.76 13.13 -5.43
CA THR A 26 2.53 12.53 -4.90
C THR A 26 2.38 12.83 -3.42
N HIS A 27 1.14 13.03 -2.96
CA HIS A 27 0.87 13.26 -1.54
C HIS A 27 1.34 12.06 -0.70
N PRO A 28 1.98 12.26 0.48
CA PRO A 28 2.61 11.14 1.22
C PRO A 28 1.67 9.99 1.58
N VAL A 29 0.41 10.29 1.90
CA VAL A 29 -0.62 9.26 2.18
C VAL A 29 -0.93 8.41 0.94
N GLU A 30 -0.94 9.02 -0.24
CA GLU A 30 -1.12 8.30 -1.51
C GLU A 30 0.10 7.45 -1.82
N LEU A 31 1.30 8.00 -1.64
CA LEU A 31 2.55 7.29 -1.83
C LEU A 31 2.63 6.06 -0.92
N ALA A 32 2.23 6.19 0.34
CA ALA A 32 2.17 5.07 1.29
C ALA A 32 1.17 3.99 0.82
N ALA A 33 -0.02 4.37 0.36
CA ALA A 33 -1.02 3.46 -0.17
C ALA A 33 -0.51 2.71 -1.42
N PHE A 34 0.14 3.45 -2.33
CA PHE A 34 0.76 2.90 -3.54
C PHE A 34 1.86 1.88 -3.20
N VAL A 35 2.80 2.25 -2.32
CA VAL A 35 3.90 1.37 -1.90
C VAL A 35 3.36 0.09 -1.26
N HIS A 36 2.37 0.21 -0.36
CA HIS A 36 1.69 -0.93 0.22
C HIS A 36 1.10 -1.85 -0.88
N PHE A 37 0.32 -1.27 -1.79
CA PHE A 37 -0.41 -2.02 -2.81
C PHE A 37 0.53 -2.76 -3.77
N LYS A 38 1.61 -2.09 -4.22
CA LYS A 38 2.59 -2.73 -5.09
C LYS A 38 3.31 -3.87 -4.39
N LEU A 39 3.80 -3.68 -3.16
CA LEU A 39 4.51 -4.74 -2.43
C LEU A 39 3.64 -5.97 -2.16
N VAL A 40 2.38 -5.77 -1.74
CA VAL A 40 1.47 -6.91 -1.48
C VAL A 40 1.04 -7.62 -2.77
N THR A 41 1.06 -6.92 -3.91
CA THR A 41 0.71 -7.49 -5.21
C THR A 41 1.88 -8.23 -5.86
N ILE A 42 3.11 -7.69 -5.78
CA ILE A 42 4.33 -8.37 -6.24
C ILE A 42 4.57 -9.63 -5.42
N HIS A 43 4.30 -9.57 -4.11
CA HIS A 43 4.40 -10.71 -3.19
C HIS A 43 5.75 -11.48 -3.30
N PRO A 44 6.89 -10.78 -3.11
CA PRO A 44 8.22 -11.30 -3.43
C PRO A 44 8.79 -12.31 -2.42
N PHE A 45 8.22 -12.41 -1.22
CA PHE A 45 8.71 -13.29 -0.16
C PHE A 45 7.83 -14.54 -0.01
N SER A 46 8.40 -15.62 0.53
CA SER A 46 7.66 -16.86 0.82
C SER A 46 6.58 -16.66 1.88
N ASP A 47 6.85 -15.81 2.88
CA ASP A 47 5.90 -15.36 3.91
C ASP A 47 6.22 -13.91 4.30
N GLY A 48 5.27 -13.24 4.94
CA GLY A 48 5.48 -11.93 5.55
C GLY A 48 5.15 -10.75 4.65
N ASN A 49 4.75 -10.96 3.40
CA ASN A 49 4.46 -9.89 2.44
C ASN A 49 3.48 -8.85 3.01
N GLY A 50 2.34 -9.28 3.57
CA GLY A 50 1.40 -8.34 4.19
C GLY A 50 1.99 -7.54 5.36
N ARG A 51 2.87 -8.15 6.16
CA ARG A 51 3.56 -7.48 7.28
C ARG A 51 4.56 -6.44 6.76
N ILE A 52 5.36 -6.81 5.76
CA ILE A 52 6.34 -5.93 5.13
C ILE A 52 5.65 -4.79 4.39
N SER A 53 4.57 -5.04 3.65
CA SER A 53 3.81 -3.99 2.96
C SER A 53 3.25 -2.96 3.94
N ARG A 54 2.72 -3.40 5.10
CA ARG A 54 2.25 -2.49 6.15
C ARG A 54 3.39 -1.75 6.85
N LEU A 55 4.53 -2.41 7.05
CA LEU A 55 5.71 -1.75 7.61
C LEU A 55 6.21 -0.64 6.67
N MET A 56 6.33 -0.94 5.37
CA MET A 56 6.78 0.03 4.37
C MET A 56 5.79 1.18 4.19
N MET A 57 4.48 0.94 4.24
CA MET A 57 3.49 2.02 4.20
C MET A 57 3.66 2.97 5.39
N ASN A 58 3.88 2.43 6.59
CA ASN A 58 4.04 3.24 7.80
C ASN A 58 5.41 3.92 7.84
N PHE A 59 6.45 3.31 7.27
CA PHE A 59 7.73 3.96 7.06
C PHE A 59 7.59 5.22 6.19
N ILE A 60 6.85 5.14 5.07
CA ILE A 60 6.59 6.32 4.23
C ILE A 60 5.80 7.37 4.99
N LEU A 61 4.70 7.01 5.67
CA LEU A 61 3.92 7.96 6.47
C LEU A 61 4.80 8.66 7.52
N HIS A 62 5.53 7.88 8.31
CA HIS A 62 6.39 8.41 9.37
C HIS A 62 7.49 9.31 8.83
N ARG A 63 8.17 8.91 7.74
CA ARG A 63 9.24 9.69 7.10
C ARG A 63 8.78 11.07 6.62
N HIS A 64 7.50 11.21 6.29
CA HIS A 64 6.90 12.45 5.83
C HIS A 64 6.13 13.21 6.95
N GLY A 65 6.24 12.78 8.21
CA GLY A 65 5.59 13.46 9.34
C GLY A 65 4.09 13.16 9.48
N TYR A 66 3.59 12.12 8.82
CA TYR A 66 2.19 11.71 8.91
C TYR A 66 2.01 10.64 10.00
N PRO A 67 0.91 10.69 10.77
CA PRO A 67 0.51 9.61 11.66
C PRO A 67 0.49 8.24 10.96
N MET A 68 0.98 7.22 11.64
CA MET A 68 0.94 5.84 11.12
C MET A 68 -0.49 5.30 11.11
N LEU A 69 -0.80 4.42 10.16
CA LEU A 69 -2.10 3.78 10.06
C LEU A 69 -2.06 2.34 10.57
N ASN A 70 -2.93 2.02 11.53
CA ASN A 70 -3.21 0.65 11.92
C ASN A 70 -4.41 0.09 11.12
N ILE A 71 -4.21 -1.07 10.49
CA ILE A 71 -5.29 -1.84 9.84
C ILE A 71 -5.63 -3.01 10.78
N PRO A 72 -6.64 -2.84 11.65
CA PRO A 72 -6.93 -3.80 12.71
C PRO A 72 -7.46 -5.12 12.15
N TYR A 73 -7.10 -6.22 12.82
CA TYR A 73 -7.45 -7.58 12.41
C TYR A 73 -8.97 -7.80 12.33
N GLU A 74 -9.73 -7.14 13.21
CA GLU A 74 -11.19 -7.18 13.27
C GLU A 74 -11.83 -6.56 12.01
N LYS A 75 -11.14 -5.61 11.36
CA LYS A 75 -11.62 -4.93 10.14
C LYS A 75 -10.90 -5.41 8.88
N ARG A 76 -10.22 -6.56 8.93
CA ARG A 76 -9.45 -7.12 7.81
C ARG A 76 -10.28 -7.42 6.56
N ARG A 77 -11.59 -7.69 6.72
CA ARG A 77 -12.48 -7.99 5.59
C ARG A 77 -12.54 -6.82 4.59
N GLY A 78 -12.67 -5.59 5.07
CA GLY A 78 -12.70 -4.41 4.20
C GLY A 78 -11.38 -4.21 3.46
N TYR A 79 -10.27 -4.47 4.13
CA TYR A 79 -8.93 -4.41 3.55
C TYR A 79 -8.72 -5.43 2.43
N TYR A 80 -9.01 -6.71 2.69
CA TYR A 80 -8.86 -7.77 1.68
C TYR A 80 -9.80 -7.57 0.49
N ASN A 81 -11.06 -7.17 0.73
CA ASN A 81 -12.00 -6.85 -0.34
C ASN A 81 -11.51 -5.71 -1.25
N ALA A 82 -10.85 -4.70 -0.68
CA ALA A 82 -10.30 -3.60 -1.45
C ALA A 82 -9.10 -4.04 -2.31
N LEU A 83 -8.22 -4.88 -1.75
CA LEU A 83 -7.09 -5.46 -2.48
C LEU A 83 -7.56 -6.34 -3.64
N GLU A 84 -8.45 -7.27 -3.35
CA GLU A 84 -8.98 -8.21 -4.35
C GLU A 84 -9.67 -7.46 -5.50
N LYS A 85 -10.51 -6.47 -5.19
CA LYS A 85 -11.18 -5.65 -6.21
C LYS A 85 -10.18 -4.91 -7.09
N ALA A 86 -9.15 -4.30 -6.51
CA ALA A 86 -8.12 -3.59 -7.25
C ALA A 86 -7.33 -4.54 -8.18
N GLN A 87 -6.99 -5.73 -7.70
CA GLN A 87 -6.25 -6.75 -8.46
C GLN A 87 -7.08 -7.34 -9.61
N ILE A 88 -8.34 -7.72 -9.35
CA ILE A 88 -9.24 -8.28 -10.37
C ILE A 88 -9.52 -7.26 -11.48
N LYS A 89 -9.80 -6.01 -11.11
CA LYS A 89 -10.11 -4.95 -12.07
C LYS A 89 -8.88 -4.31 -12.72
N LYS A 90 -7.67 -4.69 -12.26
CA LYS A 90 -6.40 -4.07 -12.65
C LYS A 90 -6.43 -2.54 -12.50
N ASP A 91 -7.04 -2.09 -11.41
CA ASP A 91 -7.26 -0.68 -11.10
C ASP A 91 -6.85 -0.39 -9.65
N ASP A 92 -5.62 0.11 -9.50
CA ASP A 92 -5.00 0.46 -8.23
C ASP A 92 -5.81 1.54 -7.49
N THR A 93 -6.56 2.39 -8.20
CA THR A 93 -7.30 3.51 -7.61
C THR A 93 -8.33 3.04 -6.59
N LEU A 94 -8.87 1.83 -6.76
CA LEU A 94 -9.85 1.22 -5.85
C LEU A 94 -9.27 0.98 -4.46
N PHE A 95 -8.02 0.50 -4.39
CA PHE A 95 -7.32 0.31 -3.12
C PHE A 95 -6.88 1.65 -2.53
N LEU A 96 -6.34 2.55 -3.35
CA LEU A 96 -5.93 3.90 -2.92
C LEU A 96 -7.10 4.65 -2.28
N GLN A 97 -8.27 4.67 -2.93
CA GLN A 97 -9.48 5.30 -2.37
C GLN A 97 -9.96 4.65 -1.07
N TRP A 98 -9.87 3.33 -0.95
CA TRP A 98 -10.18 2.64 0.31
C TRP A 98 -9.19 3.06 1.42
N PHE A 99 -7.90 3.09 1.10
CA PHE A 99 -6.84 3.47 2.03
C PHE A 99 -7.03 4.90 2.53
N PHE A 100 -7.26 5.84 1.62
CA PHE A 100 -7.50 7.25 1.95
C PHE A 100 -8.70 7.42 2.88
N ARG A 101 -9.84 6.84 2.55
CA ARG A 101 -11.04 6.88 3.41
C ARG A 101 -10.78 6.29 4.79
N ARG A 102 -10.01 5.20 4.86
CA ARG A 102 -9.62 4.56 6.12
C ARG A 102 -8.69 5.46 6.94
N TYR A 103 -7.72 6.10 6.27
CA TYR A 103 -6.73 7.00 6.86
C TYR A 103 -7.40 8.24 7.43
N GLU A 104 -8.23 8.92 6.65
CA GLU A 104 -9.02 10.07 7.11
C GLU A 104 -9.93 9.69 8.28
N LYS A 105 -10.61 8.55 8.21
CA LYS A 105 -11.49 8.11 9.31
C LYS A 105 -10.74 7.88 10.62
N GLU A 106 -9.54 7.30 10.56
CA GLU A 106 -8.71 7.07 11.75
C GLU A 106 -8.22 8.40 12.33
N HIS A 107 -7.74 9.29 11.46
CA HIS A 107 -7.05 10.49 11.86
C HIS A 107 -7.90 11.75 11.88
N ARG A 108 -9.20 11.66 11.59
CA ARG A 108 -10.17 12.78 11.67
C ARG A 108 -10.10 13.53 13.01
N ARG A 109 -9.75 12.81 14.08
CA ARG A 109 -9.62 13.38 15.44
C ARG A 109 -8.39 14.28 15.61
N TYR A 110 -7.37 14.14 14.76
CA TYR A 110 -6.15 14.95 14.79
C TYR A 110 -6.16 16.10 13.76
N LEU A 111 -7.25 16.23 12.98
CA LEU A 111 -7.45 17.30 11.99
C LEU A 111 -8.30 18.46 12.54
N LYS A 112 -8.54 18.50 13.86
CA LYS A 112 -9.14 19.62 14.57
C LYS A 112 -8.04 20.42 15.23
#